data_AF-A0A5C6FGE0-F1
#
_entry.id   AF-A0A5C6FGE0-F1
#
_cell.length_a   1.000
_cell.length_b   1.000
_cell.length_c   1.000
_cell.angle_alpha   90.00
_cell.angle_beta   90.00
_cell.angle_gamma   90.00
#
_symmetry.space_group_name_H-M   'P 1'
#
loop_
_entity.id
_entity.type
_entity.pdbx_description
1 polymer ?
#
loop_
_entity_poly.entity_id
_entity_poly.type
_entity_poly.pdbx_seq_one_letter_code
_entity_poly.pdbx_strand_id
1 'polypeptide(L)'
;MSLPTTFPKNPAAALRWRLWIDGCGGFLLLIGDQLSLGRADAVQPTLAKSDASGRQVDVGVFADWPRHAGTICRRAGDYFWTETSRATDAPESSAVLVSSGQTLGVDGTAKVQLQANSPLSSTAVLSIAPPHRFDEHVDGVVLVDQTIVIGNGRECHLRHREATDVAVMVFRSGQWSVKFGLGGHFQEMATGQPVSLGSITMTLEPA
;
A
#
# COMPACT_ATOMS: atom_id res chain seq x y z
N MET A 1 -35.80 17.10 -0.38
CA MET A 1 -34.70 17.91 -0.93
C MET A 1 -33.41 17.31 -0.41
N SER A 2 -32.69 16.56 -1.23
CA SER A 2 -31.44 15.89 -0.84
C SER A 2 -30.26 16.77 -1.22
N LEU A 3 -29.40 17.08 -0.25
CA LEU A 3 -28.19 17.87 -0.48
C LEU A 3 -27.16 17.02 -1.24
N PRO A 4 -26.44 17.58 -2.24
CA PRO A 4 -25.32 16.90 -2.85
C PRO A 4 -24.17 16.84 -1.84
N THR A 5 -23.81 15.63 -1.40
CA THR A 5 -22.56 15.38 -0.68
C THR A 5 -21.43 15.47 -1.70
N THR A 6 -20.91 16.67 -1.91
CA THR A 6 -19.73 16.88 -2.74
C THR A 6 -18.53 16.29 -2.01
N PHE A 7 -18.03 15.14 -2.47
CA PHE A 7 -16.73 14.63 -2.03
C PHE A 7 -15.63 15.65 -2.41
N PRO A 8 -14.71 15.99 -1.50
CA PRO A 8 -13.59 16.85 -1.85
C PRO A 8 -12.77 16.21 -2.98
N LYS A 9 -12.74 16.90 -4.13
CA LYS A 9 -12.21 16.45 -5.42
C LYS A 9 -10.67 16.37 -5.50
N ASN A 10 -9.99 16.26 -4.36
CA ASN A 10 -8.53 16.12 -4.35
C ASN A 10 -8.08 15.32 -3.13
N PRO A 11 -7.75 14.02 -3.27
CA PRO A 11 -7.03 13.34 -2.21
C PRO A 11 -5.64 13.98 -2.13
N ALA A 12 -5.32 14.52 -0.96
CA ALA A 12 -3.95 14.86 -0.60
C ALA A 12 -3.05 13.64 -0.92
N ALA A 13 -1.86 13.88 -1.45
CA ALA A 13 -0.94 12.78 -1.77
C ALA A 13 -0.76 11.87 -0.55
N ALA A 14 -0.87 10.56 -0.75
CA ALA A 14 -0.67 9.60 0.34
C ALA A 14 0.73 9.76 0.92
N LEU A 15 0.83 9.72 2.26
CA LEU A 15 2.13 9.65 2.90
C LEU A 15 2.74 8.28 2.60
N ARG A 16 4.01 8.27 2.21
CA ARG A 16 4.66 7.11 1.62
C ARG A 16 6.05 6.87 2.21
N TRP A 17 6.33 5.60 2.49
CA TRP A 17 7.64 5.16 2.97
C TRP A 17 8.03 3.84 2.29
N ARG A 18 9.32 3.61 2.14
CA ARG A 18 9.88 2.30 1.84
C ARG A 18 10.33 1.64 3.11
N LEU A 19 9.97 0.37 3.26
CA LEU A 19 10.39 -0.49 4.36
C LEU A 19 11.16 -1.67 3.79
N TRP A 20 12.44 -1.75 4.14
CA TRP A 20 13.29 -2.89 3.83
C TRP A 20 13.34 -3.80 5.04
N ILE A 21 13.06 -5.08 4.86
CA ILE A 21 13.12 -6.08 5.93
C ILE A 21 14.05 -7.20 5.47
N ASP A 22 15.12 -7.41 6.21
CA ASP A 22 16.09 -8.47 5.93
C ASP A 22 15.40 -9.83 5.93
N GLY A 23 15.70 -10.68 4.93
CA GLY A 23 15.10 -12.01 4.80
C GLY A 23 13.61 -12.03 4.42
N CYS A 24 12.98 -10.87 4.18
CA CYS A 24 11.56 -10.77 3.81
C CYS A 24 11.34 -10.03 2.48
N GLY A 25 11.94 -8.86 2.29
CA GLY A 25 11.82 -8.06 1.06
C GLY A 25 11.65 -6.57 1.30
N GLY A 26 11.39 -5.84 0.20
CA GLY A 26 11.06 -4.41 0.20
C GLY A 26 9.58 -4.15 0.06
N PHE A 27 9.06 -3.15 0.78
CA PHE A 27 7.63 -2.81 0.78
C PHE A 27 7.41 -1.32 0.68
N LEU A 28 6.44 -0.90 -0.13
CA LEU A 28 5.94 0.48 -0.13
C LEU A 28 4.79 0.60 0.87
N LEU A 29 4.93 1.44 1.88
CA LEU A 29 3.91 1.73 2.87
C LEU A 29 3.13 2.97 2.43
N LEU A 30 1.82 2.84 2.21
CA LEU A 30 0.95 3.93 1.82
C LEU A 30 -0.09 4.21 2.90
N ILE A 31 -0.12 5.46 3.37
CA ILE A 31 -1.10 5.93 4.36
C ILE A 31 -2.12 6.81 3.66
N GLY A 32 -3.37 6.35 3.67
CA GLY A 32 -4.53 7.01 3.08
C GLY A 32 -5.65 6.02 2.84
N ASP A 33 -6.88 6.52 2.76
CA ASP A 33 -8.07 5.69 2.53
C ASP A 33 -8.47 5.59 1.06
N GLN A 34 -7.84 6.38 0.17
CA GLN A 34 -8.11 6.37 -1.26
C GLN A 34 -6.78 6.47 -2.00
N LEU A 35 -6.43 5.41 -2.72
CA LEU A 35 -5.14 5.26 -3.38
C LEU A 35 -5.35 4.91 -4.86
N SER A 36 -4.66 5.64 -5.73
CA SER A 36 -4.72 5.45 -7.17
C SER A 36 -3.71 4.40 -7.63
N LEU A 37 -4.11 3.56 -8.58
CA LEU A 37 -3.28 2.52 -9.17
C LEU A 37 -3.25 2.66 -10.68
N GLY A 38 -2.12 2.33 -11.29
CA GLY A 38 -1.98 2.37 -12.73
C GLY A 38 -0.59 1.98 -13.20
N ARG A 39 -0.33 2.22 -14.48
CA ARG A 39 0.96 1.91 -15.08
C ARG A 39 2.07 2.77 -14.47
N ALA A 40 3.18 2.14 -14.12
CA ALA A 40 4.41 2.84 -13.81
C ALA A 40 4.94 3.50 -15.09
N ASP A 41 5.07 4.81 -15.09
CA ASP A 41 5.72 5.53 -16.18
C ASP A 41 7.25 5.43 -16.00
N ALA A 42 7.98 5.00 -17.03
CA ALA A 42 9.43 4.74 -16.97
C ALA A 42 10.29 6.01 -16.79
N VAL A 43 9.67 7.19 -16.78
CA VAL A 43 10.38 8.47 -16.59
C VAL A 43 10.26 8.86 -15.13
N GLN A 44 11.33 8.64 -14.37
CA GLN A 44 11.54 9.33 -13.09
C GLN A 44 11.36 10.83 -13.30
N PRO A 45 10.63 11.55 -12.44
CA PRO A 45 10.56 13.00 -12.53
C PRO A 45 11.93 13.57 -12.18
N THR A 46 12.80 13.71 -13.18
CA THR A 46 13.92 14.63 -13.11
C THR A 46 13.32 16.00 -12.95
N LEU A 47 13.47 16.58 -11.76
CA LEU A 47 13.36 17.99 -11.40
C LEU A 47 12.52 18.85 -12.38
N ALA A 48 11.31 19.20 -11.93
CA ALA A 48 10.48 20.27 -12.47
C ALA A 48 9.92 20.09 -13.89
N LYS A 49 8.88 19.24 -14.03
CA LYS A 49 7.76 19.51 -14.95
C LYS A 49 6.44 19.04 -14.34
N SER A 50 5.86 19.92 -13.54
CA SER A 50 4.43 19.90 -13.23
C SER A 50 3.68 20.56 -14.40
N ASP A 51 3.32 19.78 -15.41
CA ASP A 51 2.19 20.13 -16.27
C ASP A 51 0.92 19.40 -15.78
N ALA A 52 -0.23 20.02 -16.02
CA ALA A 52 -1.50 19.74 -15.36
C ALA A 52 -2.16 18.38 -15.73
N SER A 53 -1.39 17.44 -16.29
CA SER A 53 -1.80 16.05 -16.59
C SER A 53 -0.79 14.98 -16.11
N GLY A 54 0.34 15.37 -15.49
CA GLY A 54 1.42 14.48 -15.06
C GLY A 54 1.29 13.90 -13.64
N ARG A 55 0.07 13.54 -13.20
CA ARG A 55 -0.13 12.98 -11.85
C ARG A 55 0.33 11.53 -11.81
N GLN A 56 1.44 11.27 -11.11
CA GLN A 56 1.87 9.90 -10.79
C GLN A 56 0.80 9.22 -9.93
N VAL A 57 0.51 7.96 -10.22
CA VAL A 57 -0.36 7.11 -9.38
C VAL A 57 0.31 6.82 -8.03
N ASP A 58 -0.47 6.47 -7.02
CA ASP A 58 0.08 6.10 -5.70
C ASP A 58 0.77 4.74 -5.73
N VAL A 59 0.30 3.82 -6.59
CA VAL A 59 0.94 2.53 -6.88
C VAL A 59 1.14 2.36 -8.38
N GLY A 60 2.39 2.35 -8.80
CA GLY A 60 2.78 2.04 -10.17
C GLY A 60 2.98 0.54 -10.39
N VAL A 61 2.52 0.03 -11.53
CA VAL A 61 2.76 -1.35 -11.96
C VAL A 61 3.46 -1.37 -13.32
N PHE A 62 4.58 -2.08 -13.44
CA PHE A 62 5.25 -2.32 -14.72
C PHE A 62 4.54 -3.42 -15.51
N ALA A 63 3.44 -3.05 -16.17
CA ALA A 63 2.62 -3.91 -17.02
C ALA A 63 1.88 -3.12 -18.11
N ASP A 64 1.09 -3.83 -18.91
CA ASP A 64 0.17 -3.30 -19.92
C ASP A 64 -1.11 -2.67 -19.32
N TRP A 65 -0.99 -2.04 -18.16
CA TRP A 65 -2.10 -1.34 -17.51
C TRP A 65 -2.35 0.05 -18.12
N PRO A 66 -3.57 0.60 -17.98
CA PRO A 66 -3.82 2.02 -18.21
C PRO A 66 -2.95 2.89 -17.27
N ARG A 67 -2.62 4.13 -17.68
CA ARG A 67 -1.90 5.10 -16.81
C ARG A 67 -2.62 5.33 -15.48
N HIS A 68 -3.96 5.38 -15.54
CA HIS A 68 -4.84 5.36 -14.37
C HIS A 68 -5.77 4.17 -14.52
N ALA A 69 -5.43 3.04 -13.90
CA ALA A 69 -6.25 1.83 -13.96
C ALA A 69 -7.50 1.98 -13.08
N GLY A 70 -7.36 2.62 -11.92
CA GLY A 70 -8.47 2.81 -11.00
C GLY A 70 -8.01 3.28 -9.64
N THR A 71 -8.91 3.18 -8.68
CA THR A 71 -8.71 3.60 -7.29
C THR A 71 -9.15 2.49 -6.35
N ILE A 72 -8.31 2.17 -5.37
CA ILE A 72 -8.70 1.36 -4.23
C ILE A 72 -9.07 2.28 -3.06
N CYS A 73 -10.21 2.03 -2.44
CA CYS A 73 -10.70 2.80 -1.31
C CYS A 73 -11.00 1.89 -0.13
N ARG A 74 -10.48 2.25 1.06
CA ARG A 74 -10.82 1.60 2.31
C ARG A 74 -12.00 2.33 2.97
N ARG A 75 -13.05 1.60 3.32
CA ARG A 75 -14.25 2.14 3.99
C ARG A 75 -14.75 1.16 5.04
N ALA A 76 -14.85 1.62 6.29
CA ALA A 76 -15.30 0.79 7.41
C ALA A 76 -14.54 -0.55 7.57
N GLY A 77 -13.26 -0.58 7.20
CA GLY A 77 -12.40 -1.77 7.25
C GLY A 77 -12.41 -2.64 5.98
N ASP A 78 -13.36 -2.42 5.08
CA ASP A 78 -13.46 -3.11 3.80
C ASP A 78 -12.76 -2.34 2.67
N TYR A 79 -12.37 -3.07 1.62
CA TYR A 79 -11.71 -2.52 0.44
C TYR A 79 -12.62 -2.56 -0.78
N PHE A 80 -12.69 -1.44 -1.50
CA PHE A 80 -13.48 -1.29 -2.71
C PHE A 80 -12.59 -0.85 -3.87
N TRP A 81 -12.75 -1.48 -5.02
CA TRP A 81 -12.08 -1.13 -6.26
C TRP A 81 -13.05 -0.40 -7.19
N THR A 82 -12.61 0.77 -7.69
CA THR A 82 -13.31 1.50 -8.74
C THR A 82 -12.38 1.61 -9.94
N GLU A 83 -12.73 0.94 -11.03
CA GLU A 83 -12.00 1.04 -12.29
C GLU A 83 -12.20 2.42 -12.93
N THR A 84 -11.15 2.97 -13.53
CA THR A 84 -11.26 4.23 -14.28
C THR A 84 -11.97 3.96 -15.61
N SER A 85 -13.23 4.39 -15.73
CA SER A 85 -13.95 4.33 -16.99
C SER A 85 -13.36 5.29 -18.02
N ARG A 86 -13.20 4.84 -19.28
CA ARG A 86 -12.87 5.74 -20.40
C ARG A 86 -14.05 6.63 -20.83
N ALA A 87 -15.26 6.32 -20.38
CA ALA A 87 -16.46 7.12 -20.64
C ALA A 87 -16.57 8.26 -19.61
N THR A 88 -16.77 9.48 -20.09
CA THR A 88 -16.83 10.72 -19.30
C THR A 88 -18.01 10.83 -18.34
N ASP A 89 -18.96 9.89 -18.39
CA ASP A 89 -20.24 9.96 -17.68
C ASP A 89 -20.56 8.70 -16.84
N ALA A 90 -19.58 7.85 -16.52
CA ALA A 90 -19.85 6.74 -15.61
C ALA A 90 -20.07 7.29 -14.20
N PRO A 91 -21.21 6.99 -13.55
CA PRO A 91 -21.42 7.40 -12.17
C PRO A 91 -20.40 6.69 -11.28
N GLU A 92 -19.98 7.37 -10.22
CA GLU A 92 -19.06 6.93 -9.14
C GLU A 92 -19.51 5.63 -8.40
N SER A 93 -20.53 4.94 -8.94
CA SER A 93 -21.35 3.89 -8.35
C SER A 93 -20.92 2.45 -8.71
N SER A 94 -19.82 2.25 -9.43
CA SER A 94 -19.35 0.92 -9.83
C SER A 94 -18.32 0.30 -8.87
N ALA A 95 -18.12 0.87 -7.67
CA ALA A 95 -17.16 0.35 -6.71
C ALA A 95 -17.50 -1.11 -6.32
N VAL A 96 -16.56 -2.03 -6.56
CA VAL A 96 -16.71 -3.46 -6.28
C VAL A 96 -15.96 -3.80 -5.00
N LEU A 97 -16.59 -4.54 -4.09
CA LEU A 97 -15.92 -5.08 -2.90
C LEU A 97 -14.79 -6.03 -3.32
N VAL A 98 -13.58 -5.82 -2.80
CA VAL A 98 -12.42 -6.68 -2.98
C VAL A 98 -12.13 -7.36 -1.66
N SER A 99 -12.43 -8.65 -1.58
CA SER A 99 -12.11 -9.49 -0.43
C SER A 99 -10.64 -9.91 -0.41
N SER A 100 -10.15 -10.28 0.77
CA SER A 100 -8.82 -10.87 0.92
C SER A 100 -8.64 -12.08 -0.01
N GLY A 101 -7.51 -12.15 -0.70
CA GLY A 101 -7.20 -13.13 -1.73
C GLY A 101 -7.74 -12.83 -3.13
N GLN A 102 -8.55 -11.77 -3.31
CA GLN A 102 -9.06 -11.41 -4.64
C GLN A 102 -8.09 -10.53 -5.43
N THR A 103 -8.13 -10.67 -6.74
CA THR A 103 -7.39 -9.83 -7.68
C THR A 103 -8.21 -8.58 -8.00
N LEU A 104 -7.54 -7.44 -8.13
CA LEU A 104 -8.16 -6.21 -8.63
C LEU A 104 -8.64 -6.40 -10.07
N GLY A 105 -9.84 -5.89 -10.37
CA GLY A 105 -10.45 -5.96 -11.69
C GLY A 105 -9.81 -4.95 -12.64
N VAL A 106 -8.60 -5.28 -13.12
CA VAL A 106 -7.88 -4.50 -14.14
C VAL A 106 -7.58 -5.39 -15.33
N ASP A 107 -7.96 -4.93 -16.51
CA ASP A 107 -7.59 -5.56 -17.76
C ASP A 107 -6.08 -5.47 -18.01
N GLY A 108 -5.49 -6.59 -18.42
CA GLY A 108 -4.06 -6.71 -18.68
C GLY A 108 -3.44 -8.01 -18.14
N THR A 109 -2.14 -8.14 -18.37
CA THR A 109 -1.31 -9.28 -18.00
C THR A 109 -1.00 -9.34 -16.51
N ALA A 110 -0.81 -8.19 -15.85
CA ALA A 110 -0.57 -8.14 -14.42
C ALA A 110 -1.84 -8.42 -13.60
N LYS A 111 -1.69 -9.27 -12.58
CA LYS A 111 -2.72 -9.59 -11.59
C LYS A 111 -2.22 -9.15 -10.22
N VAL A 112 -2.80 -8.04 -9.72
CA VAL A 112 -2.55 -7.54 -8.37
C VAL A 112 -3.58 -8.11 -7.41
N GLN A 113 -3.13 -8.79 -6.38
CA GLN A 113 -3.98 -9.43 -5.38
C GLN A 113 -3.96 -8.64 -4.07
N LEU A 114 -5.14 -8.45 -3.46
CA LEU A 114 -5.28 -7.88 -2.12
C LEU A 114 -5.23 -8.98 -1.07
N GLN A 115 -4.41 -8.82 -0.03
CA GLN A 115 -4.33 -9.73 1.11
C GLN A 115 -4.53 -8.94 2.40
N ALA A 116 -5.67 -9.15 3.07
CA ALA A 116 -5.95 -8.63 4.41
C ALA A 116 -5.80 -9.80 5.40
N ASN A 117 -4.60 -9.95 5.97
CA ASN A 117 -4.21 -11.15 6.72
C ASN A 117 -4.64 -11.12 8.20
N SER A 118 -4.82 -9.93 8.78
CA SER A 118 -5.12 -9.78 10.20
C SER A 118 -6.60 -9.48 10.44
N PRO A 119 -7.28 -10.20 11.35
CA PRO A 119 -8.66 -9.87 11.74
C PRO A 119 -8.74 -8.63 12.65
N LEU A 120 -7.61 -8.17 13.19
CA LEU A 120 -7.54 -7.05 14.14
C LEU A 120 -7.08 -5.74 13.50
N SER A 121 -6.77 -5.74 12.20
CA SER A 121 -6.29 -4.57 11.49
C SER A 121 -6.81 -4.60 10.06
N SER A 122 -7.31 -3.47 9.59
CA SER A 122 -7.73 -3.32 8.19
C SER A 122 -6.54 -3.06 7.26
N THR A 123 -5.29 -3.23 7.73
CA THR A 123 -4.11 -3.14 6.87
C THR A 123 -4.12 -4.29 5.87
N ALA A 124 -3.98 -3.96 4.59
CA ALA A 124 -3.87 -4.95 3.53
C ALA A 124 -2.55 -4.83 2.76
N VAL A 125 -2.15 -5.92 2.14
CA VAL A 125 -0.97 -6.00 1.30
C VAL A 125 -1.40 -6.30 -0.13
N LEU A 126 -0.98 -5.47 -1.06
CA LEU A 126 -1.03 -5.74 -2.48
C LEU A 126 0.21 -6.52 -2.87
N SER A 127 0.00 -7.66 -3.52
CA SER A 127 1.05 -8.45 -4.14
C SER A 127 0.81 -8.55 -5.64
N ILE A 128 1.88 -8.78 -6.40
CA ILE A 128 1.81 -8.98 -7.84
C ILE A 128 2.58 -10.24 -8.21
N ALA A 129 1.99 -11.05 -9.10
CA ALA A 129 2.64 -12.26 -9.56
C ALA A 129 3.76 -11.95 -10.59
N PRO A 130 4.89 -12.69 -10.58
CA PRO A 130 5.90 -12.61 -11.63
C PRO A 130 5.29 -12.85 -13.03
N PRO A 131 5.84 -12.24 -14.09
CA PRO A 131 7.10 -11.48 -14.13
C PRO A 131 6.94 -9.98 -13.79
N HIS A 132 5.74 -9.53 -13.45
CA HIS A 132 5.44 -8.12 -13.19
C HIS A 132 5.97 -7.65 -11.83
N ARG A 133 6.16 -6.34 -11.70
CA ARG A 133 6.66 -5.69 -10.49
C ARG A 133 5.95 -4.37 -10.24
N PHE A 134 5.91 -3.96 -8.98
CA PHE A 134 5.58 -2.59 -8.62
C PHE A 134 6.72 -1.64 -9.02
N ASP A 135 6.44 -0.34 -9.04
CA ASP A 135 7.47 0.70 -9.04
C ASP A 135 8.30 0.68 -7.74
N GLU A 136 9.31 1.56 -7.63
CA GLU A 136 10.19 1.64 -6.45
C GLU A 136 11.00 0.35 -6.14
N HIS A 137 10.96 -0.64 -7.02
CA HIS A 137 11.59 -1.96 -6.84
C HIS A 137 11.15 -2.69 -5.55
N VAL A 138 9.89 -2.50 -5.13
CA VAL A 138 9.32 -3.19 -3.96
C VAL A 138 8.67 -4.52 -4.33
N ASP A 139 8.68 -5.46 -3.40
CA ASP A 139 8.06 -6.79 -3.51
C ASP A 139 6.55 -6.75 -3.23
N GLY A 140 6.07 -5.73 -2.51
CA GLY A 140 4.66 -5.53 -2.20
C GLY A 140 4.33 -4.10 -1.77
N VAL A 141 3.04 -3.78 -1.76
CA VAL A 141 2.53 -2.49 -1.28
C VAL A 141 1.62 -2.71 -0.09
N VAL A 142 1.86 -2.02 1.01
CA VAL A 142 1.06 -2.09 2.24
C VAL A 142 0.14 -0.88 2.30
N LEU A 143 -1.17 -1.15 2.27
CA LEU A 143 -2.22 -0.17 2.47
C LEU A 143 -2.43 -0.02 3.97
N VAL A 144 -1.69 0.90 4.59
CA VAL A 144 -1.58 1.01 6.05
C VAL A 144 -2.87 1.56 6.63
N ASP A 145 -3.40 0.87 7.64
CA ASP A 145 -4.44 1.38 8.54
C ASP A 145 -3.78 1.89 9.83
N GLN A 146 -3.79 1.09 10.91
CA GLN A 146 -3.22 1.47 12.21
C GLN A 146 -1.93 0.73 12.54
N THR A 147 -1.82 -0.53 12.14
CA THR A 147 -0.75 -1.45 12.56
C THR A 147 -0.26 -2.29 11.40
N ILE A 148 1.05 -2.55 11.38
CA ILE A 148 1.66 -3.57 10.52
C ILE A 148 2.22 -4.67 11.42
N VAL A 149 1.87 -5.91 11.12
CA VAL A 149 2.33 -7.09 11.86
C VAL A 149 3.30 -7.86 10.99
N ILE A 150 4.50 -8.11 11.51
CA ILE A 150 5.60 -8.77 10.82
C ILE A 150 5.99 -10.01 11.62
N GLY A 151 6.05 -11.18 11.00
CA GLY A 151 6.38 -12.43 11.70
C GLY A 151 6.27 -13.66 10.81
N ASN A 152 6.41 -14.85 11.38
CA ASN A 152 6.39 -16.10 10.62
C ASN A 152 4.97 -16.60 10.27
N GLY A 153 3.97 -16.10 11.02
CA GLY A 153 2.57 -16.48 10.97
C GLY A 153 1.87 -16.09 9.67
N ARG A 154 0.72 -16.71 9.41
CA ARG A 154 -0.08 -16.43 8.19
C ARG A 154 -0.97 -15.21 8.35
N GLU A 155 -1.25 -14.85 9.59
CA GLU A 155 -1.98 -13.68 10.03
C GLU A 155 -1.11 -12.40 10.04
N CYS A 156 0.21 -12.54 9.88
CA CYS A 156 1.12 -11.40 9.72
C CYS A 156 0.93 -10.78 8.33
N HIS A 157 0.91 -9.44 8.26
CA HIS A 157 0.86 -8.73 6.98
C HIS A 157 2.12 -9.00 6.17
N LEU A 158 3.29 -8.90 6.82
CA LEU A 158 4.59 -9.13 6.19
C LEU A 158 5.21 -10.40 6.78
N ARG A 159 5.42 -11.40 5.92
CA ARG A 159 5.83 -12.72 6.39
C ARG A 159 7.35 -12.86 6.41
N HIS A 160 7.91 -12.90 7.61
CA HIS A 160 9.32 -13.17 7.87
C HIS A 160 9.48 -14.61 8.40
N ARG A 161 9.87 -15.55 7.52
CA ARG A 161 9.80 -16.99 7.81
C ARG A 161 10.69 -17.45 8.97
N GLU A 162 11.79 -16.75 9.21
CA GLU A 162 12.76 -17.07 10.25
C GLU A 162 12.52 -16.25 11.53
N ALA A 163 11.42 -15.50 11.60
CA ALA A 163 11.13 -14.68 12.77
C ALA A 163 10.83 -15.55 13.99
N THR A 164 11.50 -15.27 15.10
CA THR A 164 11.29 -15.99 16.37
C THR A 164 10.06 -15.51 17.13
N ASP A 165 9.61 -14.29 16.86
CA ASP A 165 8.39 -13.67 17.40
C ASP A 165 7.87 -12.62 16.40
N VAL A 166 6.85 -11.87 16.78
CA VAL A 166 6.17 -10.86 15.97
C VAL A 166 6.71 -9.46 16.27
N ALA A 167 7.03 -8.69 15.23
CA ALA A 167 7.18 -7.25 15.33
C ALA A 167 5.86 -6.55 14.97
N VAL A 168 5.49 -5.54 15.77
CA VAL A 168 4.31 -4.70 15.53
C VAL A 168 4.75 -3.28 15.29
N MET A 169 4.53 -2.77 14.09
CA MET A 169 4.75 -1.38 13.73
C MET A 169 3.45 -0.59 13.81
N VAL A 170 3.54 0.67 14.25
CA VAL A 170 2.43 1.62 14.30
C VAL A 170 2.87 2.95 13.70
N PHE A 171 1.94 3.64 13.04
CA PHE A 171 2.12 5.02 12.61
C PHE A 171 1.22 5.94 13.44
N ARG A 172 1.83 6.87 14.18
CA ARG A 172 1.09 7.82 15.02
C ARG A 172 1.77 9.19 14.96
N SER A 173 0.96 10.23 14.83
CA SER A 173 1.45 11.63 14.84
C SER A 173 2.61 11.91 13.87
N GLY A 174 2.62 11.25 12.69
CA GLY A 174 3.68 11.44 11.70
C GLY A 174 4.90 10.55 11.87
N GLN A 175 4.95 9.70 12.90
CA GLN A 175 6.12 8.90 13.26
C GLN A 175 5.81 7.40 13.26
N TRP A 176 6.82 6.62 12.89
CA TRP A 176 6.79 5.16 12.97
C TRP A 176 7.42 4.69 14.27
N SER A 177 6.75 3.76 14.93
CA SER A 177 7.30 3.05 16.09
C SER A 177 7.10 1.56 15.93
N VAL A 178 8.00 0.78 16.49
CA VAL A 178 7.97 -0.69 16.42
C VAL A 178 8.24 -1.31 17.78
N LYS A 179 7.61 -2.43 18.08
CA LYS A 179 7.93 -3.28 19.23
C LYS A 179 8.07 -4.73 18.82
N PHE A 180 8.80 -5.51 19.61
CA PHE A 180 8.98 -6.95 19.41
C PHE A 180 8.27 -7.75 20.50
N GLY A 181 7.52 -8.77 20.10
CA GLY A 181 6.69 -9.57 20.99
C GLY A 181 5.51 -8.79 21.61
N LEU A 182 4.66 -9.52 22.31
CA LEU A 182 3.46 -8.95 22.94
C LEU A 182 3.82 -7.97 24.07
N GLY A 183 4.82 -8.32 24.89
CA GLY A 183 5.27 -7.53 26.05
C GLY A 183 6.37 -6.50 25.77
N GLY A 184 6.82 -6.34 24.51
CA GLY A 184 7.87 -5.38 24.18
C GLY A 184 7.44 -3.92 24.31
N HIS A 185 8.44 -3.03 24.41
CA HIS A 185 8.23 -1.59 24.38
C HIS A 185 8.34 -1.05 22.96
N PHE A 186 7.53 -0.05 22.64
CA PHE A 186 7.67 0.68 21.38
C PHE A 186 8.95 1.51 21.41
N GLN A 187 9.72 1.41 20.33
CA GLN A 187 10.82 2.32 20.01
C GLN A 187 10.52 3.02 18.69
N GLU A 188 10.89 4.29 18.60
CA GLU A 188 10.76 5.07 17.38
C GLU A 188 11.74 4.55 16.32
N MET A 189 11.31 4.57 15.06
CA MET A 189 12.14 4.22 13.91
C MET A 189 12.69 5.50 13.28
N ALA A 190 14.01 5.69 13.38
CA ALA A 190 14.69 6.77 12.69
C ALA A 190 14.87 6.42 11.20
N THR A 191 14.51 7.35 10.32
CA THR A 191 14.70 7.23 8.87
C THR A 191 16.15 6.88 8.51
N GLY A 192 16.33 5.91 7.61
CA GLY A 192 17.62 5.49 7.08
C GLY A 192 18.51 4.75 8.09
N GLN A 193 18.03 4.52 9.31
CA GLN A 193 18.76 3.74 10.32
C GLN A 193 18.12 2.35 10.45
N PRO A 194 18.95 1.29 10.46
CA PRO A 194 18.44 -0.06 10.70
C PRO A 194 17.99 -0.19 12.15
N VAL A 195 16.87 -0.88 12.33
CA VAL A 195 16.30 -1.23 13.62
C VAL A 195 16.26 -2.76 13.72
N SER A 196 17.02 -3.30 14.65
CA SER A 196 17.05 -4.74 14.93
C SER A 196 16.25 -5.08 16.19
N LEU A 197 15.33 -6.02 16.04
CA LEU A 197 14.39 -6.46 17.05
C LEU A 197 14.29 -7.99 17.02
N GLY A 198 14.98 -8.64 17.97
CA GLY A 198 15.11 -10.09 17.97
C GLY A 198 15.80 -10.57 16.70
N SER A 199 15.09 -11.39 15.91
CA SER A 199 15.58 -11.91 14.63
C SER A 199 15.16 -11.08 13.42
N ILE A 200 14.50 -9.93 13.60
CA ILE A 200 14.01 -9.08 12.52
C ILE A 200 14.84 -7.79 12.48
N THR A 201 15.46 -7.51 11.34
CA THR A 201 16.11 -6.23 11.06
C THR A 201 15.37 -5.53 9.94
N MET A 202 15.12 -4.23 10.10
CA MET A 202 14.41 -3.44 9.10
C MET A 202 14.91 -2.00 9.04
N THR A 203 14.79 -1.37 7.88
CA THR A 203 15.13 0.03 7.63
C THR A 203 13.96 0.73 6.98
N LEU A 204 13.64 1.93 7.46
CA LEU A 204 12.54 2.76 6.93
C LEU A 204 13.10 4.00 6.22
N GLU A 205 12.59 4.32 5.04
CA GLU A 205 12.99 5.48 4.24
C GLU A 205 11.76 6.22 3.69
N PRO A 206 11.79 7.54 3.52
CA PRO A 206 10.83 8.25 2.67
C PRO A 206 10.86 7.69 1.25
N ALA A 207 9.68 7.64 0.63
CA ALA A 207 9.49 7.28 -0.77
C ALA A 207 9.17 8.53 -1.60
#